data_AF-A0A2G1LR09-F1
#
_entry.id   AF-A0A2G1LR09-F1
#
_cell.length_a   1.000
_cell.length_b   1.000
_cell.length_c   1.000
_cell.angle_alpha   90.00
_cell.angle_beta   90.00
_cell.angle_gamma   90.00
#
_symmetry.space_group_name_H-M   'P 1'
#
loop_
_entity.id
_entity.type
_entity.pdbx_description
1 polymer ?
#
loop_
_entity_poly.entity_id
_entity_poly.type
_entity_poly.pdbx_seq_one_letter_code
_entity_poly.pdbx_strand_id
1 'polypeptide(L)'
;MKLLSIGFLALVAAAPEPAKASEIEGPARFCGYSPIIDLLHGEKVTTLDGGIHGGSFRWEGSFGEMHVYGIGWARRPDGRIIKAAAADNPARFGQRKTNRRYRIAIWNGSHAAAYFESSRPFTVSQLKAIDRVRLYEEEQAPADCSLRTVFVVE
;
A
#
# COMPACT_ATOMS: atom_id res chain seq x y z
N MET A 1 -8.72 -68.12 -10.57
CA MET A 1 -8.78 -67.09 -9.52
C MET A 1 -7.69 -66.06 -9.76
N LYS A 2 -8.04 -64.85 -10.19
CA LYS A 2 -7.14 -63.67 -10.21
C LYS A 2 -7.90 -62.54 -9.54
N LEU A 3 -7.45 -62.17 -8.33
CA LEU A 3 -7.97 -61.01 -7.60
C LEU A 3 -7.45 -59.74 -8.26
N LEU A 4 -8.36 -58.88 -8.71
CA LEU A 4 -8.04 -57.51 -9.10
C LEU A 4 -7.97 -56.66 -7.83
N SER A 5 -6.77 -56.23 -7.48
CA SER A 5 -6.54 -55.22 -6.43
C SER A 5 -6.86 -53.83 -6.98
N ILE A 6 -7.89 -53.20 -6.42
CA ILE A 6 -8.26 -51.81 -6.69
C ILE A 6 -7.34 -50.93 -5.84
N GLY A 7 -6.38 -50.24 -6.47
CA GLY A 7 -5.55 -49.23 -5.81
C GLY A 7 -6.31 -47.91 -5.70
N PHE A 8 -6.67 -47.52 -4.48
CA PHE A 8 -7.18 -46.18 -4.18
C PHE A 8 -5.98 -45.21 -4.16
N LEU A 9 -5.87 -44.34 -5.17
CA LEU A 9 -4.98 -43.18 -5.14
C LEU A 9 -5.67 -42.09 -4.29
N ALA A 10 -5.16 -41.83 -3.09
CA ALA A 10 -5.61 -40.71 -2.27
C ALA A 10 -5.02 -39.41 -2.81
N LEU A 11 -5.87 -38.58 -3.44
CA LEU A 11 -5.50 -37.24 -3.89
C LEU A 11 -5.45 -36.33 -2.64
N VAL A 12 -4.25 -36.05 -2.14
CA VAL A 12 -4.05 -35.06 -1.06
C VAL A 12 -4.29 -33.68 -1.67
N ALA A 13 -5.45 -33.09 -1.38
CA ALA A 13 -5.74 -31.70 -1.73
C ALA A 13 -4.83 -30.79 -0.90
N ALA A 14 -3.81 -30.21 -1.53
CA ALA A 14 -3.04 -29.13 -0.92
C ALA A 14 -3.96 -27.92 -0.78
N ALA A 15 -4.33 -27.57 0.45
CA ALA A 15 -4.98 -26.30 0.73
C ALA A 15 -3.99 -25.17 0.44
N PRO A 16 -4.39 -24.08 -0.26
CA PRO A 16 -3.51 -22.93 -0.45
C PRO A 16 -3.18 -22.32 0.91
N GLU A 17 -1.88 -22.16 1.20
CA GLU A 17 -1.46 -21.40 2.37
C GLU A 17 -1.93 -19.94 2.20
N PRO A 18 -2.56 -19.33 3.22
CA PRO A 18 -2.91 -17.92 3.15
C PRO A 18 -1.63 -17.11 2.92
N ALA A 19 -1.65 -16.25 1.91
CA ALA A 19 -0.54 -15.35 1.61
C ALA A 19 -0.18 -14.57 2.89
N LYS A 20 1.03 -14.81 3.41
CA LYS A 20 1.48 -14.12 4.61
C LYS A 20 1.56 -12.62 4.31
N ALA A 21 0.87 -11.82 5.12
CA ALA A 21 1.05 -10.37 5.14
C ALA A 21 2.55 -10.07 5.12
N SER A 22 3.03 -9.40 4.08
CA SER A 22 4.43 -9.03 3.99
C SER A 22 4.68 -7.87 4.94
N GLU A 23 5.59 -8.09 5.89
CA GLU A 23 6.11 -7.04 6.76
C GLU A 23 7.47 -6.59 6.25
N ILE A 24 7.66 -5.28 6.19
CA ILE A 24 8.93 -4.67 5.80
C ILE A 24 9.28 -3.64 6.88
N GLU A 25 10.41 -3.85 7.54
CA GLU A 25 10.95 -2.95 8.55
C GLU A 25 12.04 -2.06 7.95
N GLY A 26 12.11 -0.82 8.39
CA GLY A 26 13.16 0.11 7.99
C GLY A 26 14.47 -0.13 8.73
N PRO A 27 15.63 0.17 8.11
CA PRO A 27 15.79 0.88 6.85
C PRO A 27 15.57 -0.02 5.62
N ALA A 28 14.59 0.33 4.79
CA ALA A 28 14.24 -0.39 3.58
C ALA A 28 13.39 0.50 2.67
N ARG A 29 13.31 0.18 1.38
CA ARG A 29 12.40 0.84 0.44
C ARG A 29 11.17 -0.04 0.22
N PHE A 30 9.99 0.50 0.51
CA PHE A 30 8.70 -0.07 0.15
C PHE A 30 8.24 0.51 -1.20
N CYS A 31 7.88 -0.36 -2.15
CA CYS A 31 7.33 0.02 -3.45
C CYS A 31 6.08 -0.83 -3.75
N GLY A 32 4.98 -0.54 -3.06
CA GLY A 32 3.76 -1.34 -3.17
C GLY A 32 2.56 -0.46 -3.42
N TYR A 33 1.70 -0.91 -4.33
CA TYR A 33 0.39 -0.31 -4.61
C TYR A 33 0.43 1.15 -5.06
N SER A 34 1.49 1.60 -5.73
CA SER A 34 1.78 3.01 -6.13
C SER A 34 2.63 3.86 -5.17
N PRO A 35 2.46 3.82 -3.83
CA PRO A 35 3.40 4.47 -2.91
C PRO A 35 4.82 3.93 -2.98
N ILE A 36 5.79 4.85 -3.00
CA ILE A 36 7.19 4.59 -2.67
C ILE A 36 7.50 5.25 -1.34
N ILE A 37 8.00 4.46 -0.39
CA ILE A 37 8.35 4.91 0.95
C ILE A 37 9.75 4.38 1.30
N ASP A 38 10.68 5.29 1.52
CA ASP A 38 11.95 4.96 2.16
C ASP A 38 11.72 4.90 3.68
N LEU A 39 11.55 3.70 4.20
CA LEU A 39 11.31 3.45 5.62
C LEU A 39 12.56 3.81 6.43
N LEU A 40 12.37 4.60 7.47
CA LEU A 40 13.42 4.94 8.43
C LEU A 40 13.52 3.85 9.50
N HIS A 41 14.61 3.86 10.28
CA HIS A 41 14.76 2.95 11.41
C HIS A 41 13.57 3.05 12.37
N GLY A 42 12.97 1.90 12.71
CA GLY A 42 11.79 1.81 13.56
C GLY A 42 10.46 2.11 12.84
N GLU A 43 10.48 2.31 11.52
CA GLU A 43 9.27 2.31 10.71
C GLU A 43 8.98 0.91 10.16
N LYS A 44 7.70 0.57 10.03
CA LYS A 44 7.26 -0.73 9.50
C LYS A 44 6.06 -0.58 8.59
N VAL A 45 6.06 -1.30 7.48
CA VAL A 45 4.88 -1.51 6.62
C VAL A 45 4.41 -2.94 6.76
N THR A 46 3.13 -3.13 7.06
CA THR A 46 2.43 -4.43 7.00
C THR A 46 1.41 -4.36 5.88
N THR A 47 1.61 -5.09 4.79
CA THR A 47 0.63 -5.17 3.69
C THR A 47 -0.64 -5.89 4.15
N LEU A 48 -1.81 -5.39 3.78
CA LEU A 48 -3.09 -5.90 4.26
C LEU A 48 -3.89 -6.57 3.15
N ASP A 49 -4.21 -5.82 2.10
CA ASP A 49 -5.01 -6.28 0.96
C ASP A 49 -4.45 -5.70 -0.34
N GLY A 50 -4.61 -6.39 -1.46
CA GLY A 50 -4.01 -6.00 -2.73
C GLY A 50 -4.68 -6.63 -3.94
N GLY A 51 -4.88 -5.82 -4.98
CA GLY A 51 -5.36 -6.24 -6.29
C GLY A 51 -4.52 -5.64 -7.42
N ILE A 52 -4.99 -5.80 -8.65
CA ILE A 52 -4.24 -5.44 -9.88
C ILE A 52 -3.84 -3.95 -9.89
N HIS A 53 -4.76 -3.06 -9.51
CA HIS A 53 -4.58 -1.61 -9.65
C HIS A 53 -4.13 -0.89 -8.36
N GLY A 54 -4.01 -1.60 -7.24
CA GLY A 54 -3.78 -0.98 -5.94
C GLY A 54 -3.94 -1.92 -4.77
N GLY A 55 -3.90 -1.36 -3.56
CA GLY A 55 -3.96 -2.13 -2.32
C GLY A 55 -3.81 -1.26 -1.10
N SER A 56 -3.75 -1.92 0.05
CA SER A 56 -3.73 -1.29 1.36
C SER A 56 -2.65 -1.87 2.26
N PHE A 57 -2.12 -1.03 3.13
CA PHE A 57 -1.11 -1.40 4.11
C PHE A 57 -1.19 -0.51 5.33
N ARG A 58 -0.79 -1.07 6.48
CA ARG A 58 -0.57 -0.30 7.70
C ARG A 58 0.88 0.20 7.72
N TRP A 59 1.06 1.48 8.03
CA TRP A 59 2.37 2.10 8.19
C TRP A 59 2.54 2.62 9.61
N GLU A 60 3.55 2.10 10.29
CA GLU A 60 3.85 2.35 11.70
C GLU A 60 5.23 3.00 11.83
N GLY A 61 5.39 3.85 12.85
CA GLY A 61 6.66 4.46 13.21
C GLY A 61 6.52 5.34 14.45
N SER A 62 7.53 6.17 14.73
CA SER A 62 7.49 7.12 15.85
C SER A 62 6.40 8.19 15.72
N PHE A 63 5.86 8.37 14.52
CA PHE A 63 4.68 9.20 14.25
C PHE A 63 3.34 8.53 14.61
N GLY A 64 3.36 7.27 15.08
CA GLY A 64 2.18 6.45 15.32
C GLY A 64 1.83 5.57 14.12
N GLU A 65 0.53 5.38 13.88
CA GLU A 65 0.00 4.49 12.85
C GLU A 65 -0.83 5.27 11.81
N MET A 66 -0.71 4.88 10.54
CA MET A 66 -1.60 5.27 9.46
C MET A 66 -2.04 4.04 8.66
N HIS A 67 -3.32 4.01 8.26
CA HIS A 67 -3.78 3.06 7.25
C HIS A 67 -3.67 3.73 5.88
N VAL A 68 -3.02 3.09 4.93
CA VAL A 68 -2.72 3.67 3.62
C VAL A 68 -3.36 2.83 2.53
N TYR A 69 -4.01 3.51 1.59
CA TYR A 69 -4.55 2.91 0.37
C TYR A 69 -3.85 3.54 -0.82
N GLY A 70 -3.11 2.73 -1.58
CA GLY A 70 -2.43 3.15 -2.80
C GLY A 70 -3.17 2.67 -4.04
N ILE A 71 -3.23 3.52 -5.07
CA ILE A 71 -3.88 3.22 -6.35
C ILE A 71 -3.02 3.78 -7.48
N GLY A 72 -2.54 2.89 -8.37
CA GLY A 72 -1.69 3.24 -9.53
C GLY A 72 -2.47 3.78 -10.73
N TRP A 73 -3.80 3.59 -10.73
CA TRP A 73 -4.75 4.13 -11.71
C TRP A 73 -5.96 4.77 -11.02
N ALA A 74 -5.73 5.93 -10.42
CA ALA A 74 -6.72 6.77 -9.75
C ALA A 74 -7.12 7.97 -10.60
N ARG A 75 -8.36 8.44 -10.39
CA ARG A 75 -8.75 9.81 -10.73
C ARG A 75 -8.16 10.78 -9.70
N ARG A 76 -8.04 12.06 -10.09
CA ARG A 76 -7.67 13.15 -9.18
C ARG A 76 -8.57 13.13 -7.92
N PRO A 77 -8.00 13.12 -6.71
CA PRO A 77 -8.78 13.22 -5.48
C PRO A 77 -9.61 14.51 -5.38
N ASP A 78 -10.74 14.43 -4.68
CA ASP A 78 -11.55 15.61 -4.38
C ASP A 78 -10.93 16.49 -3.29
N GLY A 79 -11.30 17.77 -3.32
CA GLY A 79 -10.97 18.74 -2.29
C GLY A 79 -9.88 19.74 -2.68
N ARG A 80 -9.49 20.55 -1.70
CA ARG A 80 -8.50 21.62 -1.87
C ARG A 80 -7.08 21.07 -1.77
N ILE A 81 -6.25 21.41 -2.74
CA ILE A 81 -4.80 21.18 -2.68
C ILE A 81 -4.22 22.20 -1.69
N ILE A 82 -3.50 21.72 -0.68
CA ILE A 82 -2.79 22.52 0.32
C ILE A 82 -1.29 22.60 0.05
N LYS A 83 -0.76 21.67 -0.74
CA LYS A 83 0.61 21.67 -1.25
C LYS A 83 0.56 21.23 -2.70
N ALA A 84 0.96 22.11 -3.62
CA ALA A 84 0.97 21.81 -5.04
C ALA A 84 1.96 20.68 -5.36
N ALA A 85 1.69 19.94 -6.43
CA ALA A 85 2.64 18.97 -6.95
C ALA A 85 3.90 19.69 -7.44
N ALA A 86 5.05 19.05 -7.26
CA ALA A 86 6.31 19.39 -7.91
C ALA A 86 6.80 18.15 -8.69
N ALA A 87 7.84 18.28 -9.51
CA ALA A 87 8.38 17.19 -10.36
C ALA A 87 8.48 15.83 -9.64
N ASP A 88 8.77 15.93 -8.36
CA ASP A 88 9.16 14.84 -7.51
C ASP A 88 8.14 14.65 -6.35
N ASN A 89 7.39 15.68 -5.97
CA ASN A 89 6.51 15.60 -4.82
C ASN A 89 5.04 15.61 -5.26
N PRO A 90 4.23 14.61 -4.86
CA PRO A 90 2.82 14.62 -5.19
C PRO A 90 2.11 15.80 -4.53
N ALA A 91 1.04 16.29 -5.16
CA ALA A 91 0.15 17.26 -4.55
C ALA A 91 -0.48 16.65 -3.29
N ARG A 92 -0.56 17.41 -2.20
CA ARG A 92 -1.25 17.01 -0.97
C ARG A 92 -2.56 17.78 -0.81
N PHE A 93 -3.62 17.05 -0.51
CA PHE A 93 -4.95 17.58 -0.25
C PHE A 93 -5.14 17.88 1.23
N GLY A 94 -6.01 18.84 1.53
CA GLY A 94 -6.42 19.15 2.90
C GLY A 94 -7.04 17.94 3.59
N GLN A 95 -6.77 17.82 4.89
CA GLN A 95 -7.41 16.80 5.74
C GLN A 95 -8.92 16.97 5.71
N ARG A 96 -9.65 15.86 5.57
CA ARG A 96 -11.11 15.80 5.73
C ARG A 96 -11.50 14.69 6.69
N LYS A 97 -12.70 14.79 7.27
CA LYS A 97 -13.29 13.70 8.07
C LYS A 97 -14.23 12.89 7.17
N THR A 98 -14.05 11.58 7.10
CA THR A 98 -14.87 10.65 6.31
C THR A 98 -15.08 9.38 7.12
N ASN A 99 -16.33 8.90 7.24
CA ASN A 99 -16.66 7.67 7.96
C ASN A 99 -16.00 7.55 9.36
N ARG A 100 -16.06 8.65 10.13
CA ARG A 100 -15.45 8.81 11.47
C ARG A 100 -13.91 8.80 11.52
N ARG A 101 -13.22 8.64 10.39
CA ARG A 101 -11.76 8.74 10.27
C ARG A 101 -11.35 10.08 9.65
N TYR A 102 -10.11 10.49 9.91
CA TYR A 102 -9.47 11.59 9.21
C TYR A 102 -8.74 11.03 8.02
N ARG A 103 -8.87 11.68 6.87
CA ARG A 103 -8.25 11.26 5.61
C ARG A 103 -7.50 12.41 4.96
N ILE A 104 -6.30 12.12 4.46
CA ILE A 104 -5.51 12.97 3.56
C ILE A 104 -5.27 12.19 2.27
N ALA A 105 -5.28 12.88 1.13
CA ALA A 105 -4.89 12.30 -0.15
C ALA A 105 -3.61 12.96 -0.66
N ILE A 106 -2.80 12.18 -1.37
CA ILE A 106 -1.74 12.69 -2.24
C ILE A 106 -1.98 12.22 -3.68
N TRP A 107 -1.55 13.00 -4.66
CA TRP A 107 -1.77 12.73 -6.08
C TRP A 107 -0.56 13.17 -6.91
N ASN A 108 -0.09 12.33 -7.84
CA ASN A 108 1.11 12.62 -8.62
C ASN A 108 0.89 13.67 -9.73
N GLY A 109 -0.33 14.17 -9.91
CA GLY A 109 -0.67 15.08 -11.01
C GLY A 109 -1.22 14.37 -12.26
N SER A 110 -1.32 13.04 -12.23
CA SER A 110 -1.69 12.18 -13.35
C SER A 110 -2.62 11.05 -12.86
N HIS A 111 -2.19 9.79 -12.84
CA HIS A 111 -3.04 8.63 -12.52
C HIS A 111 -2.67 7.93 -11.21
N ALA A 112 -1.73 8.41 -10.41
CA ALA A 112 -1.39 7.77 -9.14
C ALA A 112 -1.92 8.57 -7.95
N ALA A 113 -2.55 7.90 -6.99
CA ALA A 113 -2.98 8.51 -5.73
C ALA A 113 -2.76 7.59 -4.54
N ALA A 114 -2.57 8.19 -3.36
CA ALA A 114 -2.63 7.47 -2.09
C ALA A 114 -3.48 8.21 -1.06
N TYR A 115 -4.18 7.44 -0.24
CA TYR A 115 -5.05 7.92 0.81
C TYR A 115 -4.54 7.44 2.15
N PHE A 116 -4.30 8.37 3.06
CA PHE A 116 -3.87 8.09 4.43
C PHE A 116 -5.05 8.28 5.35
N GLU A 117 -5.26 7.34 6.26
CA GLU A 117 -6.29 7.41 7.27
C GLU A 117 -5.75 7.32 8.69
N SER A 118 -6.36 8.07 9.59
CA SER A 118 -6.12 7.99 11.02
C SER A 118 -7.43 8.13 11.81
N SER A 119 -7.48 7.57 13.01
CA SER A 119 -8.63 7.71 13.92
C SER A 119 -8.69 9.10 14.59
N ARG A 120 -7.60 9.86 14.54
CA ARG A 120 -7.45 11.20 15.09
C ARG A 120 -7.00 12.18 14.00
N PRO A 121 -7.12 13.51 14.21
CA PRO A 121 -6.50 14.47 13.29
C PRO A 121 -5.02 14.18 13.09
N PHE A 122 -4.54 14.36 11.86
CA PHE A 122 -3.15 14.14 11.50
C PHE A 122 -2.24 15.08 12.30
N THR A 123 -1.25 14.49 12.96
CA THR A 123 -0.22 15.22 13.68
C THR A 123 0.82 15.79 12.72
N VAL A 124 1.62 16.75 13.18
CA VAL A 124 2.76 17.27 12.40
C VAL A 124 3.72 16.14 12.00
N SER A 125 3.96 15.16 12.86
CA SER A 125 4.85 14.02 12.56
C SER A 125 4.29 13.13 11.45
N GLN A 126 2.98 12.84 11.46
CA GLN A 126 2.35 12.08 10.37
C GLN A 126 2.36 12.89 9.06
N LEU A 127 2.11 14.21 9.12
CA LEU A 127 2.19 15.07 7.94
C LEU A 127 3.60 15.06 7.33
N LYS A 128 4.65 15.11 8.17
CA LYS A 128 6.04 14.98 7.75
C LYS A 128 6.34 13.61 7.15
N ALA A 129 5.78 12.53 7.71
CA ALA A 129 5.90 11.20 7.13
C ALA A 129 5.26 11.13 5.73
N ILE A 130 4.02 11.63 5.58
CA ILE A 130 3.32 11.72 4.29
C ILE A 130 4.11 12.53 3.28
N ASP A 131 4.78 13.62 3.69
CA ASP A 131 5.57 14.47 2.82
C ASP A 131 6.81 13.77 2.21
N ARG A 132 7.20 12.58 2.71
CA ARG A 132 8.27 11.74 2.14
C ARG A 132 7.78 10.76 1.08
N VAL A 133 6.46 10.58 0.95
CA VAL A 133 5.89 9.57 0.06
C VAL A 133 5.92 10.04 -1.38
N ARG A 134 6.41 9.18 -2.26
CA ARG A 134 6.39 9.36 -3.72
C ARG A 134 5.35 8.43 -4.32
N LEU A 135 4.96 8.71 -5.56
CA LEU A 135 3.97 7.93 -6.28
C LEU A 135 4.50 7.57 -7.66
N TYR A 136 4.28 6.32 -8.06
CA TYR A 136 4.48 5.84 -9.43
C TYR A 136 3.16 5.35 -10.04
N GLU A 137 3.06 5.38 -11.36
CA GLU A 137 1.91 4.89 -12.12
C GLU A 137 2.04 3.39 -12.42
N GLU A 138 0.93 2.71 -12.70
CA GLU A 138 0.87 1.24 -12.89
C GLU A 138 1.84 0.67 -13.95
N GLU A 139 2.35 1.50 -14.85
CA GLU A 139 3.29 1.14 -15.92
C GLU A 139 4.71 1.69 -15.72
N GLN A 140 4.95 2.42 -14.63
CA GLN A 140 6.27 2.96 -14.32
C GLN A 140 7.12 1.93 -13.57
N ALA A 141 8.40 1.86 -13.93
CA ALA A 141 9.41 1.07 -13.23
C ALA A 141 10.34 2.01 -12.43
N PRO A 142 9.96 2.43 -11.21
CA PRO A 142 10.82 3.27 -10.38
C PRO A 142 12.14 2.56 -10.06
N ALA A 143 13.23 3.33 -10.06
CA ALA A 143 14.56 2.83 -9.71
C ALA A 143 14.60 2.25 -8.29
N ASP A 144 15.38 1.19 -8.11
CA ASP A 144 15.54 0.44 -6.86
C ASP A 144 14.24 -0.10 -6.25
N CYS A 145 13.19 -0.25 -7.05
CA CYS A 145 11.98 -0.98 -6.68
C CYS A 145 12.01 -2.38 -7.30
N SER A 146 12.19 -3.40 -6.46
CA SER A 146 11.87 -4.78 -6.86
C SER A 146 10.36 -4.95 -6.83
N LEU A 147 9.68 -4.55 -7.92
CA LEU A 147 8.22 -4.64 -8.07
C LEU A 147 7.78 -6.11 -8.03
N ARG A 148 7.51 -6.62 -6.83
CA ARG A 148 6.74 -7.84 -6.61
C ARG A 148 5.37 -7.38 -6.14
N THR A 149 4.48 -7.12 -7.09
CA THR A 149 3.08 -6.84 -6.78
C THR A 149 2.58 -7.97 -5.87
N VAL A 150 2.22 -7.64 -4.63
CA VAL A 150 1.63 -8.62 -3.70
C VAL A 150 0.21 -8.83 -4.18
N PHE A 151 0.02 -9.84 -5.03
CA PHE A 151 -1.30 -10.31 -5.42
C PHE A 151 -1.86 -11.14 -4.27
N VAL A 152 -2.95 -10.67 -3.64
CA VAL A 152 -3.83 -11.55 -2.87
C VAL A 152 -4.91 -11.99 -3.86
N VAL A 153 -4.70 -13.13 -4.51
CA VAL A 153 -5.79 -13.84 -5.19
C VAL A 153 -6.51 -14.66 -4.13
N GLU A 154 -7.77 -14.34 -3.87
CA GLU A 154 -8.69 -15.22 -3.13
C GLU A 154 -8.97 -16.51 -3.91
#